data_AF-A0A7C9PFJ1-F1
#
_entry.id   AF-A0A7C9PFJ1-F1
#
_cell.length_a   1.000
_cell.length_b   1.000
_cell.length_c   1.000
_cell.angle_alpha   90.00
_cell.angle_beta   90.00
_cell.angle_gamma   90.00
#
_symmetry.space_group_name_H-M   'P 1'
#
loop_
_entity.id
_entity.type
_entity.pdbx_description
1 polymer ?
#
loop_
_entity_poly.entity_id
_entity_poly.type
_entity_poly.pdbx_seq_one_letter_code
_entity_poly.pdbx_strand_id
1 'polypeptide(L)'
;MRRILMIATGVTVALTLAACGSKPAKPAEEVAECVFPDAPKVKAPGWICNMPVEGVAVSAIGSHEKSAAGFAFMQDQATAAARVRLAQQMRVHVTNMVKQYAETTGAAGSETVDKVNTSVSKLITVETLSGSRVYRSYTSPTGMVYVLVGLDPKLAEQSTAAALRTSMNNDRAAWQQFRAKKGQDELADDIAKLRGTPAAGQ
;
A
#
# COMPACT_ATOMS: atom_id res chain seq x y z
N MET A 1 -72.95 -39.68 40.71
CA MET A 1 -71.95 -40.77 40.64
C MET A 1 -70.93 -40.44 39.56
N ARG A 2 -69.66 -40.75 39.84
CA ARG A 2 -68.47 -40.82 38.97
C ARG A 2 -67.76 -39.50 38.57
N ARG A 3 -66.44 -39.59 38.77
CA ARG A 3 -65.39 -38.58 38.90
C ARG A 3 -64.72 -38.21 37.55
N ILE A 4 -64.27 -36.95 37.46
CA ILE A 4 -62.95 -36.45 36.98
C ILE A 4 -62.58 -36.70 35.50
N LEU A 5 -62.26 -35.63 34.74
CA LEU A 5 -60.87 -35.24 34.38
C LEU A 5 -60.86 -33.91 33.59
N MET A 6 -60.00 -32.97 34.01
CA MET A 6 -59.66 -31.72 33.33
C MET A 6 -58.85 -31.99 32.05
N ILE A 7 -59.11 -31.25 30.97
CA ILE A 7 -58.08 -30.94 29.95
C ILE A 7 -58.22 -29.47 29.55
N ALA A 8 -57.14 -28.73 29.78
CA ALA A 8 -56.95 -27.33 29.47
C ALA A 8 -56.75 -27.12 27.96
N THR A 9 -57.51 -26.20 27.36
CA THR A 9 -57.26 -25.68 26.02
C THR A 9 -56.81 -24.23 26.14
N GLY A 10 -55.48 -24.06 26.14
CA GLY A 10 -54.83 -22.76 26.04
C GLY A 10 -55.01 -22.17 24.64
N VAL A 11 -55.48 -20.93 24.59
CA VAL A 11 -55.56 -20.12 23.36
C VAL A 11 -54.16 -19.58 23.07
N THR A 12 -53.44 -20.22 22.15
CA THR A 12 -52.20 -19.69 21.59
C THR A 12 -52.54 -18.83 20.37
N VAL A 13 -52.56 -17.51 20.59
CA VAL A 13 -52.55 -16.50 19.52
C VAL A 13 -51.17 -16.52 18.88
N ALA A 14 -51.08 -17.01 17.63
CA ALA A 14 -49.88 -16.88 16.82
C ALA A 14 -49.78 -15.45 16.28
N LEU A 15 -49.06 -14.58 16.98
CA LEU A 15 -48.49 -13.37 16.36
C LEU A 15 -47.27 -13.79 15.54
N THR A 16 -47.43 -13.90 14.23
CA THR A 16 -46.30 -13.96 13.30
C THR A 16 -45.68 -12.57 13.19
N LEU A 17 -44.66 -12.29 14.01
CA LEU A 17 -43.76 -11.17 13.75
C LEU A 17 -43.00 -11.47 12.46
N ALA A 18 -43.30 -10.72 11.41
CA ALA A 18 -42.42 -10.56 10.26
C ALA A 18 -41.16 -9.81 10.72
N ALA A 19 -40.21 -10.55 11.30
CA ALA A 19 -38.85 -10.07 11.47
C ALA A 19 -38.19 -10.10 10.08
N CYS A 20 -37.96 -8.92 9.51
CA CYS A 20 -37.00 -8.73 8.42
C CYS A 20 -35.62 -9.15 8.93
N GLY A 21 -35.33 -10.45 8.82
CA GLY A 21 -34.02 -11.02 9.03
C GLY A 21 -33.07 -10.46 7.97
N SER A 22 -32.12 -9.69 8.46
CA SER A 22 -30.87 -9.33 7.78
C SER A 22 -30.35 -10.52 6.99
N LYS A 23 -30.29 -10.35 5.67
CA LYS A 23 -29.56 -11.28 4.79
C LYS A 23 -28.17 -11.49 5.41
N PRO A 24 -27.72 -12.74 5.63
CA PRO A 24 -26.32 -12.96 5.95
C PRO A 24 -25.52 -12.41 4.78
N ALA A 25 -24.61 -11.48 5.09
CA ALA A 25 -23.62 -11.02 4.14
C ALA A 25 -22.96 -12.26 3.56
N LYS A 26 -23.01 -12.39 2.23
CA LYS A 26 -22.23 -13.38 1.52
C LYS A 26 -20.79 -13.28 2.03
N PRO A 27 -20.11 -14.41 2.33
CA PRO A 27 -18.69 -14.41 2.60
C PRO A 27 -17.98 -13.60 1.52
N ALA A 28 -17.04 -12.75 1.95
CA ALA A 28 -16.21 -11.93 1.07
C ALA A 28 -15.74 -12.76 -0.13
N GLU A 29 -15.94 -12.22 -1.34
CA GLU A 29 -15.44 -12.76 -2.60
C GLU A 29 -14.00 -13.26 -2.45
N GLU A 30 -13.77 -14.47 -2.95
CA GLU A 30 -12.44 -15.07 -3.10
C GLU A 30 -11.48 -14.05 -3.71
N VAL A 31 -10.32 -13.89 -3.06
CA VAL A 31 -9.20 -13.11 -3.57
C VAL A 31 -8.94 -13.58 -5.01
N ALA A 32 -9.11 -12.70 -5.99
CA ALA A 32 -8.85 -13.00 -7.39
C ALA A 32 -7.54 -13.77 -7.51
N GLU A 33 -7.58 -14.97 -8.12
CA GLU A 33 -6.39 -15.78 -8.31
C GLU A 33 -5.36 -14.95 -9.08
N CYS A 34 -4.26 -14.57 -8.41
CA CYS A 34 -3.21 -13.81 -9.08
C CYS A 34 -2.61 -14.65 -10.20
N VAL A 35 -2.47 -14.06 -11.38
CA VAL A 35 -1.89 -14.68 -12.57
C VAL A 35 -0.72 -13.86 -13.08
N PHE A 36 0.18 -14.51 -13.81
CA PHE A 36 1.31 -13.83 -14.45
C PHE A 36 0.79 -12.83 -15.50
N PRO A 37 1.23 -11.55 -15.47
CA PRO A 37 0.86 -10.59 -16.51
C PRO A 37 1.23 -11.05 -17.93
N ASP A 38 2.32 -11.78 -18.08
CA ASP A 38 2.83 -12.34 -19.33
C ASP A 38 2.31 -13.76 -19.63
N ALA A 39 1.69 -14.43 -18.66
CA ALA A 39 1.04 -15.72 -18.81
C ALA A 39 -0.30 -15.77 -18.04
N PRO A 40 -1.37 -15.10 -18.52
CA PRO A 40 -2.60 -14.88 -17.75
C PRO A 40 -3.40 -16.14 -17.39
N LYS A 41 -3.01 -17.30 -17.90
CA LYS A 41 -3.62 -18.61 -17.59
C LYS A 41 -2.88 -19.37 -16.48
N VAL A 42 -1.79 -18.81 -15.96
CA VAL A 42 -0.92 -19.48 -14.97
C VAL A 42 -0.91 -18.68 -13.68
N LYS A 43 -1.17 -19.37 -12.56
CA LYS A 43 -1.15 -18.76 -11.23
C LYS A 43 0.24 -18.21 -10.92
N ALA A 44 0.26 -16.98 -10.42
CA ALA A 44 1.48 -16.30 -9.98
C ALA A 44 1.51 -16.19 -8.45
N PRO A 45 2.71 -16.14 -7.85
CA PRO A 45 2.87 -15.70 -6.48
C PRO A 45 2.20 -14.34 -6.26
N GLY A 46 1.44 -14.20 -5.17
CA GLY A 46 0.58 -13.04 -4.98
C GLY A 46 1.29 -11.69 -5.00
N TRP A 47 2.55 -11.65 -4.58
CA TRP A 47 3.37 -10.44 -4.61
C TRP A 47 3.60 -9.90 -6.02
N ILE A 48 3.49 -10.71 -7.09
CA ILE A 48 3.55 -10.24 -8.48
C ILE A 48 2.34 -9.37 -8.83
N CYS A 49 1.21 -9.59 -8.16
CA CYS A 49 0.00 -8.78 -8.28
C CYS A 49 -0.11 -7.70 -7.18
N ASN A 50 1.02 -7.30 -6.57
CA ASN A 50 1.08 -6.32 -5.48
C ASN A 50 0.40 -6.76 -4.17
N MET A 51 0.23 -8.06 -3.92
CA MET A 51 -0.17 -8.49 -2.57
C MET A 51 0.96 -8.22 -1.56
N PRO A 52 0.62 -7.89 -0.30
CA PRO A 52 1.61 -7.61 0.75
C PRO A 52 2.58 -8.77 0.98
N VAL A 53 3.83 -8.43 1.34
CA VAL A 53 4.86 -9.38 1.76
C VAL A 53 5.30 -9.04 3.17
N GLU A 54 5.25 -10.03 4.07
CA GLU A 54 5.66 -9.86 5.46
C GLU A 54 7.11 -9.36 5.57
N GLY A 55 7.34 -8.39 6.44
CA GLY A 55 8.65 -7.78 6.65
C GLY A 55 9.09 -6.78 5.57
N VAL A 56 8.29 -6.57 4.53
CA VAL A 56 8.54 -5.56 3.49
C VAL A 56 7.54 -4.44 3.66
N ALA A 57 8.03 -3.28 4.12
CA ALA A 57 7.18 -2.10 4.26
C ALA A 57 6.84 -1.56 2.88
N VAL A 58 7.76 -0.86 2.22
CA VAL A 58 7.49 -0.25 0.92
C VAL A 58 8.10 -1.14 -0.15
N SER A 59 7.33 -1.51 -1.18
CA SER A 59 7.83 -2.38 -2.25
C SER A 59 7.27 -2.04 -3.62
N ALA A 60 8.03 -2.42 -4.64
CA ALA A 60 7.60 -2.34 -6.03
C ALA A 60 8.12 -3.56 -6.80
N ILE A 61 7.37 -3.92 -7.83
CA ILE A 61 7.70 -5.03 -8.72
C ILE A 61 8.24 -4.48 -10.02
N GLY A 62 9.41 -4.96 -10.40
CA GLY A 62 9.99 -4.80 -11.72
C GLY A 62 10.01 -6.11 -12.45
N SER A 63 10.07 -6.03 -13.78
CA SER A 63 10.10 -7.21 -14.63
C SER A 63 10.97 -6.95 -15.84
N HIS A 64 11.57 -8.01 -16.38
CA HIS A 64 12.32 -7.96 -17.61
C HIS A 64 12.03 -9.18 -18.46
N GLU A 65 11.83 -8.95 -19.76
CA GLU A 65 11.56 -9.99 -20.74
C GLU A 65 12.73 -10.96 -20.87
N LYS A 66 12.43 -12.15 -21.40
CA LYS A 66 13.44 -13.16 -21.67
C LYS A 66 14.53 -12.60 -22.59
N SER A 67 15.78 -12.78 -22.20
CA SER A 67 16.94 -12.30 -22.96
C SER A 67 17.99 -13.40 -23.13
N ALA A 68 18.68 -13.38 -24.27
CA ALA A 68 19.83 -14.25 -24.53
C ALA A 68 21.05 -13.90 -23.65
N ALA A 69 21.06 -12.72 -23.02
CA ALA A 69 22.12 -12.29 -22.10
C ALA A 69 22.14 -13.05 -20.75
N GLY A 70 21.20 -13.98 -20.53
CA GLY A 70 21.17 -14.86 -19.37
C GLY A 70 20.41 -14.29 -18.16
N PHE A 71 20.25 -15.15 -17.14
CA PHE A 71 19.41 -14.85 -15.98
C PHE A 71 19.89 -13.65 -15.16
N ALA A 72 21.20 -13.54 -14.91
CA ALA A 72 21.77 -12.44 -14.12
C ALA A 72 21.43 -11.07 -14.73
N PHE A 73 21.60 -10.92 -16.04
CA PHE A 73 21.23 -9.69 -16.75
C PHE A 73 19.74 -9.38 -16.61
N MET A 74 18.87 -10.37 -16.81
CA MET A 74 17.42 -10.17 -16.66
C MET A 74 17.05 -9.77 -15.23
N GLN A 75 17.67 -10.39 -14.22
CA GLN A 75 17.46 -10.05 -12.83
C GLN A 75 17.93 -8.64 -12.51
N ASP A 76 19.09 -8.21 -13.01
CA ASP A 76 19.61 -6.85 -12.82
C ASP A 76 18.67 -5.81 -13.43
N GLN A 77 18.17 -6.06 -14.64
CA GLN A 77 17.26 -5.14 -15.31
C GLN A 77 15.88 -5.10 -14.64
N ALA A 78 15.34 -6.25 -14.23
CA ALA A 78 14.10 -6.30 -13.46
C ALA A 78 14.25 -5.60 -12.11
N THR A 79 15.41 -5.72 -11.45
CA THR A 79 15.74 -5.01 -10.21
C THR A 79 15.79 -3.50 -10.44
N ALA A 80 16.44 -3.04 -11.51
CA ALA A 80 16.50 -1.64 -11.88
C ALA A 80 15.09 -1.07 -12.17
N ALA A 81 14.27 -1.81 -12.92
CA ALA A 81 12.88 -1.44 -13.19
C ALA A 81 12.04 -1.35 -11.90
N ALA A 82 12.22 -2.29 -10.97
CA ALA A 82 11.54 -2.30 -9.68
C ALA A 82 11.91 -1.05 -8.85
N ARG A 83 13.19 -0.72 -8.80
CA ARG A 83 13.72 0.47 -8.12
C ARG A 83 13.20 1.78 -8.70
N VAL A 84 13.09 1.89 -10.03
CA VAL A 84 12.49 3.06 -10.68
C VAL A 84 11.03 3.22 -10.27
N ARG A 85 10.25 2.13 -10.27
CA ARG A 85 8.85 2.14 -9.85
C ARG A 85 8.69 2.52 -8.38
N LEU A 86 9.55 1.98 -7.51
CA LEU A 86 9.57 2.31 -6.08
C LEU A 86 9.82 3.82 -5.87
N ALA A 87 10.82 4.38 -6.54
CA ALA A 87 11.12 5.80 -6.47
C ALA A 87 9.96 6.68 -7.00
N GLN A 88 9.28 6.24 -8.07
CA GLN A 88 8.10 6.93 -8.61
C GLN A 88 6.94 6.94 -7.61
N GLN A 89 6.63 5.80 -6.97
CA GLN A 89 5.57 5.70 -5.96
C GLN A 89 5.86 6.62 -4.77
N MET A 90 7.09 6.61 -4.25
CA MET A 90 7.50 7.48 -3.17
C MET A 90 7.42 8.96 -3.56
N ARG A 91 7.85 9.32 -4.78
CA ARG A 91 7.76 10.70 -5.29
C ARG A 91 6.31 11.19 -5.31
N VAL A 92 5.40 10.41 -5.88
CA VAL A 92 3.97 10.76 -5.94
C VAL A 92 3.42 10.98 -4.53
N HIS A 93 3.73 10.07 -3.61
CA HIS A 93 3.25 10.16 -2.24
C HIS A 93 3.78 11.39 -1.49
N VAL A 94 5.09 11.62 -1.49
CA VAL A 94 5.70 12.78 -0.83
C VAL A 94 5.23 14.09 -1.46
N THR A 95 5.12 14.16 -2.79
CA THR A 95 4.53 15.34 -3.46
C THR A 95 3.10 15.60 -2.97
N ASN A 96 2.27 14.57 -2.83
CA ASN A 96 0.90 14.74 -2.33
C ASN A 96 0.87 15.21 -0.87
N MET A 97 1.76 14.72 -0.02
CA MET A 97 1.86 15.19 1.38
C MET A 97 2.25 16.66 1.47
N VAL A 98 3.19 17.12 0.64
CA VAL A 98 3.59 18.53 0.66
C VAL A 98 2.49 19.42 0.08
N LYS A 99 1.77 18.97 -0.95
CA LYS A 99 0.59 19.69 -1.47
C LYS A 99 -0.47 19.87 -0.38
N GLN A 100 -0.85 18.80 0.32
CA GLN A 100 -1.79 18.86 1.44
C GLN A 100 -1.32 19.84 2.53
N TYR A 101 -0.03 19.85 2.85
CA TYR A 101 0.53 20.80 3.80
C TYR A 101 0.43 22.26 3.32
N ALA A 102 0.78 22.53 2.06
CA ALA A 102 0.71 23.88 1.50
C ALA A 102 -0.74 24.40 1.46
N GLU A 103 -1.70 23.54 1.11
CA GLU A 103 -3.14 23.85 1.09
C GLU A 103 -3.67 24.15 2.50
N THR A 104 -3.29 23.37 3.51
CA THR A 104 -3.80 23.51 4.89
C THR A 104 -3.19 24.66 5.69
N THR A 105 -2.00 25.13 5.31
CA THR A 105 -1.30 26.22 6.02
C THR A 105 -1.41 27.57 5.32
N GLY A 106 -2.01 27.63 4.12
CA GLY A 106 -2.02 28.84 3.31
C GLY A 106 -0.64 29.24 2.77
N ALA A 107 0.38 28.38 2.92
CA ALA A 107 1.73 28.55 2.38
C ALA A 107 1.81 28.25 0.87
N ALA A 108 0.67 28.32 0.16
CA ALA A 108 0.49 28.00 -1.25
C ALA A 108 1.11 29.02 -2.22
N GLY A 109 2.23 29.64 -1.85
CA GLY A 109 3.06 30.36 -2.82
C GLY A 109 3.64 29.36 -3.81
N SER A 110 3.25 29.47 -5.08
CA SER A 110 3.62 28.56 -6.18
C SER A 110 5.13 28.27 -6.25
N GLU A 111 5.97 29.25 -5.91
CA GLU A 111 7.43 29.12 -5.90
C GLU A 111 7.99 28.13 -4.86
N THR A 112 7.29 27.94 -3.73
CA THR A 112 7.70 27.01 -2.66
C THR A 112 7.36 25.58 -3.04
N VAL A 113 6.18 25.35 -3.64
CA VAL A 113 5.70 24.03 -4.09
C VAL A 113 6.53 23.50 -5.27
N ASP A 114 7.00 24.38 -6.16
CA ASP A 114 7.84 23.98 -7.31
C ASP A 114 9.29 23.66 -6.90
N LYS A 115 9.86 24.41 -5.95
CA LYS A 115 11.18 24.09 -5.35
C LYS A 115 11.14 22.79 -4.53
N VAL A 116 10.04 22.54 -3.82
CA VAL A 116 9.71 21.27 -3.16
C VAL A 116 9.72 20.11 -4.17
N ASN A 117 8.97 20.22 -5.27
CA ASN A 117 8.84 19.13 -6.24
C ASN A 117 10.18 18.73 -6.86
N THR A 118 11.06 19.71 -7.09
CA THR A 118 12.39 19.48 -7.68
C THR A 118 13.35 18.82 -6.68
N SER A 119 13.39 19.30 -5.43
CA SER A 119 14.27 18.76 -4.37
C SER A 119 13.84 17.37 -3.90
N VAL A 120 12.53 17.12 -3.78
CA VAL A 120 11.93 15.81 -3.43
C VAL A 120 12.24 14.78 -4.49
N SER A 121 12.07 15.13 -5.77
CA SER A 121 12.37 14.23 -6.89
C SER A 121 13.83 13.76 -6.88
N LYS A 122 14.77 14.65 -6.57
CA LYS A 122 16.20 14.34 -6.63
C LYS A 122 16.65 13.45 -5.47
N LEU A 123 16.16 13.70 -4.26
CA LEU A 123 16.54 12.93 -3.07
C LEU A 123 15.87 11.56 -2.99
N ILE A 124 14.59 11.47 -3.34
CA ILE A 124 13.88 10.18 -3.37
C ILE A 124 14.53 9.26 -4.39
N THR A 125 15.07 9.79 -5.50
CA THR A 125 15.75 8.94 -6.48
C THR A 125 17.09 8.41 -5.93
N VAL A 126 17.94 9.23 -5.31
CA VAL A 126 19.27 8.79 -4.88
C VAL A 126 19.23 7.90 -3.61
N GLU A 127 18.45 8.29 -2.60
CA GLU A 127 18.46 7.61 -1.30
C GLU A 127 17.68 6.27 -1.34
N THR A 128 16.54 6.25 -2.04
CA THR A 128 15.74 5.03 -2.24
C THR A 128 16.52 3.96 -2.99
N LEU A 129 17.36 4.37 -3.97
CA LEU A 129 18.20 3.44 -4.73
C LEU A 129 19.26 2.76 -3.85
N SER A 130 19.88 3.50 -2.92
CA SER A 130 20.94 2.99 -2.04
C SER A 130 20.41 2.03 -0.97
N GLY A 131 19.22 2.31 -0.44
CA GLY A 131 18.61 1.53 0.65
C GLY A 131 17.84 0.27 0.23
N SER A 132 17.39 0.22 -1.02
CA SER A 132 16.47 -0.81 -1.49
C SER A 132 17.14 -2.17 -1.75
N ARG A 133 16.48 -3.24 -1.31
CA ARG A 133 16.96 -4.63 -1.43
C ARG A 133 15.97 -5.49 -2.21
N VAL A 134 16.50 -6.51 -2.88
CA VAL A 134 15.69 -7.55 -3.52
C VAL A 134 15.17 -8.51 -2.44
N TYR A 135 13.85 -8.69 -2.37
CA TYR A 135 13.20 -9.60 -1.42
C TYR A 135 12.73 -10.90 -2.06
N ARG A 136 12.33 -10.85 -3.33
CA ARG A 136 11.86 -12.00 -4.12
C ARG A 136 12.30 -11.85 -5.56
N SER A 137 12.57 -12.98 -6.21
CA SER A 137 12.78 -13.08 -7.65
C SER A 137 12.06 -14.32 -8.14
N TYR A 138 11.43 -14.26 -9.30
CA TYR A 138 10.70 -15.39 -9.89
C TYR A 138 10.72 -15.31 -11.42
N THR A 139 10.83 -16.46 -12.07
CA THR A 139 10.77 -16.57 -13.53
C THR A 139 9.43 -17.15 -13.94
N SER A 140 8.70 -16.42 -14.78
CA SER A 140 7.42 -16.87 -15.33
C SER A 140 7.60 -18.03 -16.31
N PRO A 141 6.52 -18.73 -16.69
CA PRO A 141 6.57 -19.77 -17.72
C PRO A 141 7.07 -19.30 -19.08
N THR A 142 6.93 -18.01 -19.41
CA THR A 142 7.44 -17.45 -20.68
C THR A 142 8.95 -17.18 -20.64
N GLY A 143 9.54 -17.20 -19.44
CA GLY A 143 10.94 -16.84 -19.19
C GLY A 143 11.15 -15.37 -18.80
N MET A 144 10.09 -14.60 -18.57
CA MET A 144 10.17 -13.26 -18.00
C MET A 144 10.60 -13.33 -16.53
N VAL A 145 11.50 -12.46 -16.09
CA VAL A 145 11.93 -12.38 -14.68
C VAL A 145 11.17 -11.26 -13.99
N TYR A 146 10.58 -11.56 -12.84
CA TYR A 146 9.93 -10.62 -11.92
C TYR A 146 10.78 -10.49 -10.66
N VAL A 147 10.97 -9.25 -10.19
CA VAL A 147 11.72 -8.95 -8.98
C VAL A 147 10.92 -8.03 -8.08
N LEU A 148 10.80 -8.40 -6.81
CA LEU A 148 10.28 -7.54 -5.75
C LEU A 148 11.46 -6.83 -5.08
N VAL A 149 11.48 -5.52 -5.19
CA VAL A 149 12.39 -4.67 -4.42
C VAL A 149 11.60 -3.96 -3.34
N GLY A 150 12.19 -3.81 -2.17
CA GLY A 150 11.60 -3.04 -1.10
C GLY A 150 12.59 -2.34 -0.20
N LEU A 151 12.06 -1.49 0.67
CA LEU A 151 12.75 -0.87 1.79
C LEU A 151 12.30 -1.53 3.09
N ASP A 152 13.23 -1.71 4.02
CA ASP A 152 12.83 -2.03 5.39
C ASP A 152 12.05 -0.85 6.01
N PRO A 153 11.18 -1.11 7.02
CA PRO A 153 10.30 -0.09 7.57
C PRO A 153 11.02 1.15 8.11
N LYS A 154 12.17 0.95 8.75
CA LYS A 154 12.95 2.03 9.37
C LYS A 154 13.57 2.92 8.31
N LEU A 155 14.11 2.32 7.26
CA LEU A 155 14.70 3.05 6.16
C LEU A 155 13.65 3.81 5.34
N ALA A 156 12.48 3.22 5.12
CA ALA A 156 11.35 3.90 4.48
C ALA A 156 10.92 5.16 5.25
N GLU A 157 10.86 5.08 6.58
CA GLU A 157 10.57 6.23 7.44
C GLU A 157 11.65 7.30 7.35
N GLN A 158 12.92 6.92 7.51
CA GLN A 158 14.06 7.83 7.45
C GLN A 158 14.16 8.55 6.10
N SER A 159 14.03 7.82 5.00
CA SER A 159 14.09 8.40 3.65
C SER A 159 12.91 9.33 3.39
N THR A 160 11.71 9.00 3.86
CA THR A 160 10.53 9.87 3.71
C THR A 160 10.68 11.15 4.52
N ALA A 161 11.13 11.06 5.78
CA ALA A 161 11.38 12.21 6.63
C ALA A 161 12.48 13.13 6.07
N ALA A 162 13.57 12.55 5.56
CA ALA A 162 14.66 13.30 4.93
C ALA A 162 14.20 14.02 3.65
N ALA A 163 13.40 13.35 2.82
CA ALA A 163 12.83 13.95 1.61
C ALA A 163 11.90 15.13 1.95
N LEU A 164 11.02 14.97 2.95
CA LEU A 164 10.12 16.03 3.41
C LEU A 164 10.89 17.22 3.99
N ARG A 165 11.85 16.98 4.87
CA ARG A 165 12.66 18.05 5.48
C ARG A 165 13.42 18.86 4.43
N THR A 166 14.02 18.18 3.46
CA THR A 166 14.75 18.88 2.39
C THR A 166 13.81 19.62 1.46
N SER A 167 12.61 19.08 1.22
CA SER A 167 11.58 19.79 0.45
C SER A 167 11.24 21.14 1.05
N MET A 168 11.24 21.25 2.38
CA MET A 168 11.03 22.48 3.13
C MET A 168 12.29 23.34 3.24
N ASN A 169 13.29 23.14 2.37
CA ASN A 169 14.58 23.82 2.41
C ASN A 169 15.30 23.71 3.76
N ASN A 170 15.11 22.60 4.48
CA ASN A 170 15.60 22.40 5.84
C ASN A 170 15.10 23.44 6.87
N ASP A 171 14.03 24.16 6.57
CA ASP A 171 13.41 25.10 7.48
C ASP A 171 12.81 24.37 8.69
N ARG A 172 13.34 24.67 9.88
CA ARG A 172 12.90 24.05 11.12
C ARG A 172 11.47 24.46 11.48
N ALA A 173 11.06 25.69 11.24
CA ALA A 173 9.73 26.16 11.57
C ALA A 173 8.68 25.49 10.67
N ALA A 174 8.94 25.41 9.36
CA ALA A 174 8.08 24.68 8.43
C ALA A 174 7.99 23.19 8.79
N TRP A 175 9.10 22.56 9.17
CA TRP A 175 9.10 21.16 9.63
C TRP A 175 8.29 20.95 10.91
N GLN A 176 8.42 21.86 11.90
CA GLN A 176 7.63 21.76 13.14
C GLN A 176 6.15 22.01 12.88
N GLN A 177 5.80 22.97 12.02
CA GLN A 177 4.42 23.23 11.61
C GLN A 177 3.82 22.04 10.86
N PHE A 178 4.58 21.42 9.96
CA PHE A 178 4.18 20.19 9.27
C PHE A 178 3.91 19.06 10.25
N ARG A 179 4.83 18.81 11.18
CA ARG A 179 4.65 17.78 12.23
C ARG A 179 3.48 18.09 13.15
N ALA A 180 3.25 19.37 13.46
CA ALA A 180 2.11 19.79 14.28
C ALA A 180 0.77 19.63 13.55
N LYS A 181 0.74 19.71 12.22
CA LYS A 181 -0.47 19.56 11.40
C LYS A 181 -0.78 18.12 11.03
N LYS A 182 0.21 17.33 10.63
CA LYS A 182 0.07 15.88 10.36
C LYS A 182 -0.04 15.07 11.66
N GLY A 183 0.59 15.50 12.74
CA GLY A 183 0.81 14.61 13.89
C GLY A 183 1.78 13.46 13.53
N GLN A 184 2.26 12.72 14.54
CA GLN A 184 3.19 11.61 14.31
C GLN A 184 2.48 10.40 13.70
N ASP A 185 1.24 10.15 14.13
CA ASP A 185 0.48 8.97 13.72
C ASP A 185 0.01 9.07 12.26
N GLU A 186 -0.47 10.22 11.80
CA GLU A 186 -0.88 10.38 10.38
C GLU A 186 0.32 10.31 9.43
N LEU A 187 1.49 10.76 9.87
CA LEU A 187 2.74 10.62 9.11
C LEU A 187 3.17 9.15 9.04
N ALA A 188 3.08 8.43 10.15
CA ALA A 188 3.35 7.00 10.19
C ALA A 188 2.35 6.22 9.33
N ASP A 189 1.07 6.62 9.30
CA ASP A 189 0.02 6.05 8.48
C ASP A 189 0.22 6.33 6.99
N ASP A 190 0.68 7.51 6.62
CA ASP A 190 1.02 7.84 5.24
C ASP A 190 2.21 7.00 4.74
N ILE A 191 3.23 6.88 5.57
CA ILE A 191 4.34 5.94 5.34
C ILE A 191 3.82 4.50 5.32
N ALA A 192 2.76 4.18 6.06
CA ALA A 192 2.09 2.89 6.00
C ALA A 192 1.28 2.68 4.71
N LYS A 193 0.69 3.72 4.12
CA LYS A 193 -0.02 3.64 2.83
C LYS A 193 0.92 3.40 1.66
N LEU A 194 2.19 3.82 1.76
CA LEU A 194 3.25 3.38 0.85
C LEU A 194 3.50 1.87 0.93
N ARG A 195 3.02 1.18 1.98
CA ARG A 195 3.26 -0.24 2.22
C ARG A 195 2.32 -1.20 1.49
N GLY A 196 1.45 -0.68 0.61
CA GLY A 196 0.42 -1.49 -0.05
C GLY A 196 -0.59 -2.11 0.93
N THR A 197 -0.61 -1.65 2.18
CA THR A 197 -1.58 -2.07 3.18
C THR A 197 -2.81 -1.17 3.03
N PRO A 198 -4.03 -1.68 2.81
CA PRO A 198 -5.22 -0.89 3.11
C PRO A 198 -5.11 -0.53 4.59
N ALA A 199 -5.22 0.75 4.91
CA ALA A 199 -5.28 1.21 6.30
C ALA A 199 -6.18 0.24 7.06
N ALA A 200 -5.65 -0.41 8.09
CA ALA A 200 -6.46 -1.24 8.96
C ALA A 200 -7.51 -0.30 9.55
N GLY A 201 -8.71 -0.38 8.97
CA GLY A 201 -9.84 0.44 9.33
C GLY A 201 -10.24 0.12 10.76
N GLN A 202 -10.52 1.21 11.46
CA GLN A 202 -11.37 1.31 12.64
C GLN A 202 -12.65 0.47 12.51
#